data_AF-A0A1Q7BYF0-F1
#
_entry.id   AF-A0A1Q7BYF0-F1
#
_cell.length_a   1.000
_cell.length_b   1.000
_cell.length_c   1.000
_cell.angle_alpha   90.00
_cell.angle_beta   90.00
_cell.angle_gamma   90.00
#
_symmetry.space_group_name_H-M   'P 1'
#
loop_
_entity.id
_entity.type
_entity.pdbx_description
1 polymer ?
#
loop_
_entity_poly.entity_id
_entity_poly.type
_entity_poly.pdbx_seq_one_letter_code
_entity_poly.pdbx_strand_id
1 'polypeptide(L)'
;MASSTKFKTFAITFAIVGPVIYMVCLFFNWPLFTFHPATNRIALGWEAARSGEGPNMTWYGWTATTLLAGSVVSFLATLLPETVTRKIPLILVWLIPFLAIPYLAWDLRQWWFHP
;
A
#
# COMPACT_ATOMS: atom_id res chain seq x y z
N MET A 1 -4.66 21.03 19.36
CA MET A 1 -4.68 21.65 18.02
C MET A 1 -5.87 21.08 17.25
N ALA A 2 -6.83 21.90 16.83
CA ALA A 2 -7.93 21.44 16.00
C ALA A 2 -7.40 21.08 14.61
N SER A 3 -7.58 19.84 14.17
CA SER A 3 -7.22 19.42 12.81
C SER A 3 -8.20 20.02 11.81
N SER A 4 -7.69 20.61 10.72
CA SER A 4 -8.51 21.12 9.61
C SER A 4 -9.36 19.98 9.00
N THR A 5 -10.60 20.25 8.61
CA THR A 5 -11.51 19.31 7.94
C THR A 5 -10.84 18.63 6.74
N LYS A 6 -10.01 19.36 5.99
CA LYS A 6 -9.26 18.83 4.84
C LYS A 6 -8.22 17.80 5.27
N PHE A 7 -7.47 18.07 6.33
CA PHE A 7 -6.49 17.13 6.87
C PHE A 7 -7.16 15.86 7.40
N LYS A 8 -8.28 16.01 8.14
CA LYS A 8 -9.06 14.87 8.60
C LYS A 8 -9.55 14.01 7.43
N THR A 9 -10.06 14.62 6.37
CA THR A 9 -10.50 13.93 5.14
C THR A 9 -9.34 13.19 4.49
N PHE A 10 -8.19 13.86 4.34
CA PHE A 10 -6.97 13.24 3.79
C PHE A 10 -6.56 12.01 4.60
N ALA A 11 -6.39 12.15 5.92
CA ALA A 11 -5.90 11.09 6.78
C ALA A 11 -6.83 9.87 6.81
N ILE A 12 -8.15 10.09 6.91
CA ILE A 12 -9.14 9.00 6.88
C ILE A 12 -9.09 8.29 5.53
N THR A 13 -9.10 9.05 4.43
CA THR A 13 -9.08 8.47 3.08
C THR A 13 -7.80 7.67 2.88
N PHE A 14 -6.65 8.22 3.26
CA PHE A 14 -5.35 7.56 3.13
C PHE A 14 -5.28 6.26 3.91
N ALA A 15 -5.78 6.26 5.16
CA ALA A 15 -5.82 5.07 5.99
C ALA A 15 -6.72 3.96 5.41
N ILE A 16 -7.76 4.32 4.65
CA ILE A 16 -8.65 3.36 3.98
C ILE A 16 -8.02 2.87 2.66
N VAL A 17 -7.59 3.79 1.78
CA VAL A 17 -7.15 3.43 0.43
C VAL A 17 -5.74 2.88 0.40
N GLY A 18 -4.87 3.25 1.35
CA GLY A 18 -3.48 2.78 1.41
C GLY A 18 -3.39 1.26 1.42
N PRO A 19 -4.01 0.56 2.39
CA PRO A 19 -4.03 -0.90 2.40
C PRO A 19 -4.68 -1.51 1.15
N VAL A 20 -5.76 -0.91 0.61
CA VAL A 20 -6.40 -1.39 -0.63
C VAL A 20 -5.43 -1.34 -1.80
N ILE A 21 -4.75 -0.21 -1.99
CA ILE A 21 -3.76 -0.02 -3.06
C ILE A 21 -2.58 -0.97 -2.87
N TYR A 22 -2.10 -1.15 -1.63
CA TYR A 22 -1.03 -2.10 -1.35
C TYR A 22 -1.42 -3.52 -1.75
N MET A 23 -2.63 -3.95 -1.41
CA MET A 23 -3.15 -5.26 -1.79
C MET A 23 -3.25 -5.39 -3.31
N VAL A 24 -3.73 -4.37 -4.03
CA VAL A 24 -3.71 -4.34 -5.51
C VAL A 24 -2.28 -4.49 -6.04
N CYS A 25 -1.31 -3.77 -5.46
CA CYS A 25 0.09 -3.89 -5.87
C CYS A 25 0.65 -5.30 -5.66
N LEU A 26 0.27 -5.94 -4.55
CA LEU A 26 0.64 -7.33 -4.23
C LEU A 26 0.02 -8.30 -5.24
N PHE A 27 -1.28 -8.23 -5.50
CA PHE A 27 -1.97 -9.16 -6.39
C PHE A 27 -1.52 -9.07 -7.85
N PHE A 28 -1.25 -7.85 -8.32
CA PHE A 28 -0.90 -7.62 -9.73
C PHE A 28 0.61 -7.47 -9.96
N ASN A 29 1.44 -7.55 -8.91
CA ASN A 29 2.86 -7.27 -8.99
C ASN A 29 3.15 -5.90 -9.64
N TRP A 30 2.61 -4.82 -9.07
CA TRP A 30 2.79 -3.45 -9.56
C TRP A 30 3.70 -2.58 -8.67
N PRO A 31 4.98 -2.95 -8.48
CA PRO A 31 5.92 -2.09 -7.78
C PRO A 31 6.31 -0.91 -8.67
N LEU A 32 6.55 0.25 -8.06
CA LEU A 32 7.18 1.37 -8.74
C LEU A 32 8.61 1.02 -9.21
N PHE A 33 9.31 0.21 -8.41
CA PHE A 33 10.64 -0.30 -8.67
C PHE A 33 10.86 -1.63 -7.95
N THR A 34 11.77 -2.45 -8.45
CA THR A 34 12.20 -3.70 -7.80
C THR A 34 13.65 -3.56 -7.35
N PHE A 35 13.92 -3.84 -6.08
CA PHE A 35 15.29 -3.83 -5.54
C PHE A 35 15.88 -5.24 -5.52
N HIS A 36 17.08 -5.40 -6.08
CA HIS A 36 17.84 -6.65 -6.12
C HIS A 36 19.01 -6.54 -5.13
N PRO A 37 18.90 -7.08 -3.90
CA PRO A 37 19.89 -6.84 -2.85
C PRO A 37 21.26 -7.45 -3.16
N ALA A 38 21.32 -8.64 -3.79
CA ALA A 38 22.59 -9.30 -4.09
C ALA A 38 23.48 -8.52 -5.06
N THR A 39 22.90 -7.77 -5.99
CA THR A 39 23.62 -6.97 -6.98
C THR A 39 23.52 -5.46 -6.73
N ASN A 40 22.88 -5.06 -5.62
CA ASN A 40 22.57 -3.67 -5.30
C ASN A 40 21.93 -2.87 -6.46
N ARG A 41 21.01 -3.52 -7.20
CA ARG A 41 20.39 -2.95 -8.41
C ARG A 41 18.95 -2.53 -8.14
N ILE A 42 18.53 -1.43 -8.75
CA ILE A 42 17.13 -1.03 -8.83
C ILE A 42 16.65 -1.15 -10.28
N ALA A 43 15.58 -1.90 -10.49
CA ALA A 43 14.85 -1.97 -11.75
C ALA A 43 13.59 -1.11 -11.67
N LEU A 44 13.25 -0.38 -12.74
CA LEU A 44 11.96 0.31 -12.81
C LEU A 44 10.85 -0.70 -13.06
N GLY A 45 9.75 -0.58 -12.32
CA GLY A 45 8.65 -1.54 -12.39
C GLY A 45 8.99 -2.90 -11.79
N TRP A 46 8.22 -3.91 -12.20
CA TRP A 46 8.43 -5.30 -11.80
C TRP A 46 9.56 -5.92 -12.62
N GLU A 47 10.43 -6.65 -11.93
CA GLU A 47 11.37 -7.55 -12.58
C GLU A 47 11.48 -8.85 -11.79
N ALA A 48 11.52 -9.99 -12.48
CA ALA A 48 11.64 -11.30 -11.84
C ALA A 48 12.97 -11.48 -11.09
N ALA A 49 12.96 -12.33 -10.06
CA ALA A 49 14.18 -12.80 -9.43
C ALA A 49 15.04 -13.57 -10.45
N ARG A 50 16.37 -13.39 -10.38
CA ARG A 50 17.33 -14.05 -11.26
C ARG A 50 18.03 -15.18 -10.53
N SER A 51 18.39 -16.22 -11.26
CA SER A 51 19.14 -17.35 -10.71
C SER A 51 20.46 -16.88 -10.10
N GLY A 52 20.71 -17.25 -8.84
CA GLY A 52 21.92 -16.89 -8.11
C GLY A 52 21.92 -15.51 -7.42
N GLU A 53 20.88 -14.68 -7.61
CA GLU A 53 20.79 -13.33 -7.01
C GLU A 53 19.90 -13.27 -5.75
N GLY A 54 19.36 -14.41 -5.30
CA GLY A 54 18.42 -14.46 -4.19
C GLY A 54 17.07 -13.80 -4.51
N PRO A 55 16.20 -13.60 -3.50
CA PRO A 55 14.90 -12.99 -3.71
C PRO A 55 15.02 -11.49 -4.01
N ASN A 56 14.25 -11.03 -5.00
CA ASN A 56 14.03 -9.62 -5.26
C ASN A 56 13.07 -9.02 -4.21
N MET A 57 13.23 -7.73 -3.90
CA MET A 57 12.44 -7.02 -2.90
C MET A 57 11.43 -6.09 -3.57
N THR A 58 10.34 -6.65 -4.08
CA THR A 58 9.24 -5.92 -4.73
C THR A 58 8.43 -5.06 -3.75
N TRP A 59 8.42 -5.43 -2.47
CA TRP A 59 7.63 -4.77 -1.42
C TRP A 59 8.03 -3.31 -1.16
N TYR A 60 9.30 -2.94 -1.39
CA TYR A 60 9.73 -1.54 -1.35
C TYR A 60 9.03 -0.73 -2.44
N GLY A 61 8.97 -1.27 -3.66
CA GLY A 61 8.28 -0.65 -4.77
C GLY A 61 6.77 -0.59 -4.58
N TRP A 62 6.15 -1.63 -4.03
CA TRP A 62 4.72 -1.61 -3.68
C TRP A 62 4.40 -0.54 -2.64
N THR A 63 5.27 -0.38 -1.63
CA THR A 63 5.16 0.68 -0.64
C THR A 63 5.24 2.06 -1.31
N ALA A 64 6.21 2.27 -2.20
CA ALA A 64 6.34 3.53 -2.93
C ALA A 64 5.11 3.83 -3.81
N THR A 65 4.61 2.86 -4.57
CA THR A 65 3.36 2.99 -5.35
C THR A 65 2.18 3.36 -4.43
N THR A 66 2.06 2.68 -3.29
CA THR A 66 0.99 2.90 -2.31
C THR A 66 1.03 4.31 -1.73
N LEU A 67 2.21 4.79 -1.33
CA LEU A 67 2.38 6.14 -0.81
C LEU A 67 1.99 7.19 -1.85
N LEU A 68 2.45 7.04 -3.10
CA LEU A 68 2.14 8.00 -4.16
C LEU A 68 0.67 7.97 -4.56
N ALA A 69 0.16 6.81 -4.97
CA ALA A 69 -1.22 6.67 -5.42
C ALA A 69 -2.21 6.97 -4.29
N GLY A 70 -1.94 6.48 -3.08
CA GLY A 70 -2.75 6.76 -1.89
C GLY A 70 -2.77 8.24 -1.55
N SER A 71 -1.64 8.95 -1.66
CA SER A 71 -1.59 10.40 -1.45
C SER A 71 -2.38 11.15 -2.51
N VAL A 72 -2.30 10.76 -3.78
CA VAL A 72 -3.08 11.37 -4.87
C VAL A 72 -4.57 11.20 -4.63
N VAL A 73 -5.03 9.96 -4.37
CA VAL A 73 -6.46 9.71 -4.10
C VAL A 73 -6.95 10.48 -2.87
N SER A 74 -6.15 10.50 -1.80
CA SER A 74 -6.51 11.19 -0.56
C SER A 74 -6.52 12.70 -0.71
N PHE A 75 -5.61 13.25 -1.52
CA PHE A 75 -5.59 14.66 -1.88
C PHE A 75 -6.85 15.04 -2.68
N LEU A 76 -7.20 14.26 -3.70
CA LEU A 76 -8.41 14.48 -4.49
C LEU A 76 -9.68 14.42 -3.62
N ALA A 77 -9.73 13.55 -2.62
CA ALA A 77 -10.84 13.50 -1.67
C ALA A 77 -11.00 14.80 -0.85
N THR A 78 -9.92 15.56 -0.60
CA THR A 78 -10.01 16.86 0.09
C THR A 78 -10.66 17.97 -0.73
N LEU A 79 -10.79 17.75 -2.05
CA LEU A 79 -11.45 18.68 -2.97
C LEU A 79 -12.96 18.41 -3.07
N LEU A 80 -13.45 17.32 -2.49
CA LEU A 80 -14.87 16.98 -2.50
C LEU A 80 -15.67 17.85 -1.52
N PRO A 81 -16.96 18.12 -1.81
CA PRO A 81 -17.85 18.80 -0.89
C PRO A 81 -18.00 18.06 0.44
N GLU A 82 -18.24 18.80 1.53
CA GLU A 82 -18.44 18.21 2.86
C GLU A 82 -19.62 17.23 2.93
N THR A 83 -20.63 17.41 2.08
CA THR A 83 -21.79 16.50 1.97
C THR A 83 -21.40 15.08 1.53
N VAL A 84 -20.26 14.93 0.86
CA VAL A 84 -19.68 13.64 0.45
C VAL A 84 -18.72 13.13 1.52
N THR A 85 -17.78 13.95 1.96
CA THR A 85 -16.70 13.50 2.86
C THR A 85 -17.23 13.10 4.25
N ARG A 86 -18.31 13.71 4.73
CA ARG A 86 -18.98 13.31 5.98
C ARG A 86 -19.61 11.91 5.93
N LYS A 87 -19.82 11.35 4.74
CA LYS A 87 -20.39 10.01 4.55
C LYS A 87 -19.33 8.91 4.54
N ILE A 88 -18.04 9.24 4.57
CA ILE A 88 -16.96 8.25 4.59
C ILE A 88 -17.06 7.46 5.91
N PRO A 89 -17.34 6.13 5.87
CA PRO A 89 -17.54 5.36 7.09
C PRO A 89 -16.20 5.18 7.83
N LEU A 90 -16.10 5.77 9.02
CA LEU A 90 -14.88 5.69 9.85
C LEU A 90 -14.49 4.25 10.20
N ILE A 91 -15.46 3.33 10.24
CA ILE A 91 -15.20 1.91 10.50
C ILE A 91 -14.24 1.29 9.48
N LEU A 92 -14.20 1.80 8.24
CA LEU A 92 -13.31 1.28 7.19
C LEU A 92 -11.83 1.46 7.53
N VAL A 93 -11.49 2.49 8.32
CA VAL A 93 -10.11 2.73 8.79
C VAL A 93 -9.58 1.53 9.59
N TRP A 94 -10.46 0.79 10.25
CA TRP A 94 -10.10 -0.41 11.02
C TRP A 94 -10.38 -1.68 10.23
N LEU A 95 -11.57 -1.78 9.65
CA LEU A 95 -12.01 -2.99 8.95
C LEU A 95 -11.04 -3.39 7.84
N ILE A 96 -10.57 -2.44 7.03
CA ILE A 96 -9.70 -2.75 5.90
C ILE A 96 -8.34 -3.30 6.36
N PRO A 97 -7.58 -2.66 7.27
CA PRO A 97 -6.38 -3.27 7.84
C PRO A 97 -6.62 -4.62 8.50
N PHE A 98 -7.72 -4.79 9.26
CA PHE A 98 -8.05 -6.07 9.89
C PHE A 98 -8.31 -7.19 8.90
N LEU A 99 -8.76 -6.89 7.68
CA LEU A 99 -8.91 -7.87 6.61
C LEU A 99 -7.60 -8.10 5.84
N ALA A 100 -6.80 -7.06 5.64
CA ALA A 100 -5.54 -7.14 4.92
C ALA A 100 -4.45 -7.90 5.71
N ILE A 101 -4.35 -7.69 7.01
CA ILE A 101 -3.31 -8.30 7.86
C ILE A 101 -3.35 -9.84 7.84
N PRO A 102 -4.50 -10.52 8.07
CA PRO A 102 -4.58 -11.97 7.97
C PRO A 102 -4.18 -12.51 6.60
N TYR A 103 -4.57 -11.80 5.53
CA TYR A 103 -4.17 -12.18 4.19
C TYR A 103 -2.64 -12.08 4.01
N LEU A 104 -2.02 -10.96 4.43
CA LEU A 104 -0.57 -10.78 4.36
C LEU A 104 0.17 -11.83 5.19
N ALA A 105 -0.33 -12.14 6.39
CA ALA A 105 0.24 -13.21 7.21
C ALA A 105 0.17 -14.58 6.52
N TRP A 106 -0.94 -14.87 5.86
CA TRP A 106 -1.10 -16.09 5.07
C TRP A 106 -0.18 -16.11 3.83
N ASP A 107 -0.08 -15.02 3.08
CA ASP A 107 0.76 -14.89 1.89
C ASP A 107 2.25 -15.07 2.23
N LEU A 108 2.67 -14.47 3.34
CA LEU A 108 4.05 -14.54 3.83
C LEU A 108 4.37 -15.83 4.59
N ARG A 109 3.40 -16.72 4.83
CA ARG A 109 3.58 -17.93 5.66
C ARG A 109 4.78 -18.79 5.25
N GLN A 110 5.09 -18.83 3.95
CA GLN A 110 6.26 -19.54 3.43
C GLN A 110 7.56 -19.06 4.09
N TRP A 111 7.74 -17.77 4.32
CA TRP A 111 8.98 -17.25 4.92
C TRP A 111 9.16 -17.59 6.40
N TRP A 112 8.09 -17.96 7.09
CA TRP A 112 8.08 -18.10 8.56
C TRP A 112 7.84 -19.53 9.04
N PHE A 113 7.20 -20.37 8.22
CA PHE A 113 6.71 -21.69 8.63
C PHE A 113 7.26 -22.84 7.77
N HIS A 114 8.49 -22.70 7.25
CA HIS A 114 9.26 -23.84 6.77
C HIS A 114 10.02 -24.52 7.93
N PRO A 115 10.11 -25.86 7.97
CA PRO A 115 11.04 -26.57 8.86
C PRO A 115 12.50 -26.28 8.51
#